data_AF-U1GV92-F1
#
_entry.id   AF-U1GV92-F1
#
_cell.length_a   1.000
_cell.length_b   1.000
_cell.length_c   1.000
_cell.angle_alpha   90.00
_cell.angle_beta   90.00
_cell.angle_gamma   90.00
#
_symmetry.space_group_name_H-M   'P 1'
#
loop_
_entity.id
_entity.type
_entity.pdbx_description
1 polymer ?
#
loop_
_entity_poly.entity_id
_entity_poly.type
_entity_poly.pdbx_seq_one_letter_code
_entity_poly.pdbx_strand_id
1 'polypeptide(L)'
;MTNGKGDSLIMLASYHGHVPLVRLLIRHGADPNTLNDRGQSPLAGAVFKNEEEIIKALLEGGADPTIGEPSALDATKIFRQERFEGMFKEQIEKLGDSGGMTRNGNGEGNGI
;
A
#
# COMPACT_ATOMS: atom_id res chain seq x y z
N MET A 1 3.59 1.19 17.69
CA MET A 1 4.22 2.41 18.26
C MET A 1 4.40 3.41 17.14
N THR A 2 3.97 4.64 17.34
CA THR A 2 4.01 5.74 16.37
C THR A 2 4.63 6.99 17.02
N ASN A 3 5.11 7.94 16.21
CA ASN A 3 5.51 9.26 16.70
C ASN A 3 4.28 10.18 16.90
N GLY A 4 4.50 11.44 17.28
CA GLY A 4 3.42 12.43 17.48
C GLY A 4 2.69 12.89 16.20
N LYS A 5 2.98 12.30 15.05
CA LYS A 5 2.27 12.50 13.77
C LYS A 5 1.57 11.21 13.29
N GLY A 6 1.56 10.17 14.11
CA GLY A 6 1.05 8.85 13.75
C GLY A 6 1.99 8.05 12.84
N ASP A 7 3.20 8.54 12.54
CA ASP A 7 4.11 7.79 11.67
C ASP A 7 4.61 6.55 12.42
N SER A 8 4.33 5.38 11.87
CA SER A 8 4.85 4.12 12.37
C SER A 8 6.33 3.94 11.98
N LEU A 9 7.01 2.98 12.60
CA LEU A 9 8.41 2.72 12.30
C LEU A 9 8.65 2.34 10.83
N ILE A 10 7.73 1.57 10.22
CA ILE A 10 7.84 1.22 8.80
C ILE A 10 7.63 2.44 7.89
N MET A 11 6.77 3.40 8.27
CA MET A 11 6.62 4.66 7.52
C MET A 11 7.91 5.48 7.53
N LEU A 12 8.54 5.62 8.69
CA LEU A 12 9.81 6.35 8.83
C LEU A 12 10.91 5.65 8.03
N ALA A 13 11.03 4.32 8.13
CA ALA A 13 12.00 3.54 7.37
C ALA A 13 11.81 3.70 5.85
N SER A 14 10.56 3.66 5.38
CA SER A 14 10.22 3.87 3.96
C SER A 14 10.53 5.27 3.49
N TYR A 15 10.17 6.30 4.27
CA TYR A 15 10.41 7.70 3.93
C TYR A 15 11.90 8.06 3.85
N HIS A 16 12.73 7.37 4.63
CA HIS A 16 14.18 7.56 4.66
C HIS A 16 14.96 6.57 3.78
N GLY A 17 14.29 5.74 2.96
CA GLY A 17 14.98 4.84 2.02
C GLY A 17 15.68 3.64 2.66
N HIS A 18 15.36 3.29 3.91
CA HIS A 18 16.01 2.19 4.63
C HIS A 18 15.44 0.81 4.24
N VAL A 19 15.75 0.33 3.03
CA VAL A 19 15.24 -0.95 2.48
C VAL A 19 15.46 -2.14 3.42
N PRO A 20 16.64 -2.37 4.02
CA PRO A 20 16.85 -3.50 4.91
C PRO A 20 15.94 -3.47 6.14
N LEU A 21 15.67 -2.26 6.67
CA LEU A 21 14.80 -2.08 7.82
C LEU A 21 13.34 -2.31 7.45
N VAL A 22 12.86 -1.79 6.32
CA VAL A 22 11.50 -2.06 5.83
C VAL A 22 11.26 -3.57 5.70
N ARG A 23 12.18 -4.29 5.04
CA ARG A 23 12.09 -5.75 4.89
C ARG A 23 12.15 -6.49 6.22
N LEU A 24 12.97 -6.03 7.17
CA LEU A 24 13.02 -6.59 8.52
C LEU A 24 11.69 -6.41 9.25
N LEU A 25 11.10 -5.22 9.20
CA LEU A 25 9.85 -4.89 9.88
C LEU A 25 8.69 -5.73 9.33
N ILE A 26 8.55 -5.84 8.00
CA ILE A 26 7.53 -6.67 7.36
C ILE A 26 7.67 -8.13 7.80
N ARG A 27 8.89 -8.68 7.82
CA ARG A 27 9.15 -10.06 8.30
C ARG A 27 8.78 -10.27 9.76
N HIS A 28 8.81 -9.23 10.58
CA HIS A 28 8.38 -9.25 11.97
C HIS A 28 6.91 -8.84 12.17
N GLY A 29 6.11 -8.83 11.11
CA GLY A 29 4.66 -8.60 11.19
C GLY A 29 4.25 -7.14 11.27
N ALA A 30 5.13 -6.20 10.92
CA ALA A 30 4.72 -4.81 10.74
C ALA A 30 3.74 -4.72 9.56
N ASP A 31 2.58 -4.11 9.79
CA ASP A 31 1.57 -3.90 8.78
C ASP A 31 2.02 -2.82 7.76
N PRO A 32 2.22 -3.16 6.47
CA PRO A 32 2.57 -2.18 5.45
C PRO A 32 1.42 -1.25 5.07
N ASN A 33 0.20 -1.54 5.54
CA ASN A 33 -1.03 -0.79 5.26
C ASN A 33 -1.42 0.21 6.36
N THR A 34 -0.56 0.39 7.37
CA THR A 34 -0.75 1.41 8.41
C THR A 34 -0.87 2.81 7.81
N LEU A 35 -1.73 3.64 8.40
CA LEU A 35 -1.86 5.06 8.04
C LEU A 35 -1.39 5.93 9.21
N ASN A 36 -0.74 7.06 8.91
CA ASN A 36 -0.48 8.09 9.92
C ASN A 36 -1.69 9.00 10.12
N ASP A 37 -1.55 10.01 10.99
CA ASP A 37 -2.64 10.95 11.32
C ASP A 37 -3.08 11.82 10.12
N ARG A 38 -2.28 11.84 9.03
CA ARG A 38 -2.61 12.50 7.77
C ARG A 38 -3.22 11.55 6.73
N GLY A 39 -3.50 10.30 7.10
CA GLY A 39 -4.03 9.30 6.17
C GLY A 39 -3.02 8.79 5.15
N GLN A 40 -1.71 8.97 5.37
CA GLN A 40 -0.68 8.53 4.42
C GLN A 40 -0.20 7.13 4.75
N SER A 41 -0.05 6.27 3.73
CA SER A 41 0.55 4.94 3.86
C SER A 41 2.08 4.97 3.68
N PRO A 42 2.83 3.96 4.17
CA PRO A 42 4.25 3.78 3.84
C PRO A 42 4.50 3.79 2.33
N LEU A 43 3.61 3.18 1.54
CA LEU A 43 3.74 3.06 0.09
C LEU A 43 3.57 4.41 -0.61
N ALA A 44 2.59 5.24 -0.19
CA ALA A 44 2.45 6.60 -0.69
C ALA A 44 3.70 7.46 -0.39
N GLY A 45 4.29 7.29 0.80
CA GLY A 45 5.55 7.95 1.16
C GLY A 45 6.73 7.53 0.26
N ALA A 46 6.82 6.25 -0.11
CA ALA A 46 7.84 5.74 -1.02
C ALA A 46 7.70 6.28 -2.44
N VAL A 47 6.46 6.41 -2.95
CA VAL A 47 6.17 7.07 -4.25
C VAL A 47 6.55 8.55 -4.20
N PHE A 48 6.18 9.27 -3.14
CA PHE A 48 6.58 10.66 -2.97
C PHE A 48 8.11 10.85 -3.05
N LYS A 49 8.88 9.90 -2.49
CA LYS A 49 10.34 9.90 -2.54
C LYS A 49 10.94 9.29 -3.81
N ASN A 50 10.10 8.68 -4.66
CA ASN A 50 10.52 7.98 -5.88
C ASN A 50 11.49 6.81 -5.60
N GLU A 51 11.31 6.14 -4.46
CA GLU A 51 12.18 5.07 -3.94
C GLU A 51 11.71 3.69 -4.39
N GLU A 52 12.12 3.27 -5.59
CA GLU A 52 11.64 2.04 -6.24
C GLU A 52 11.87 0.77 -5.41
N GLU A 53 13.01 0.66 -4.72
CA GLU A 53 13.35 -0.53 -3.93
C GLU A 53 12.47 -0.66 -2.69
N ILE A 54 12.07 0.47 -2.10
CA ILE A 54 11.10 0.53 -1.00
C ILE A 54 9.71 0.17 -1.52
N ILE A 55 9.30 0.71 -2.68
CA ILE A 55 8.03 0.39 -3.33
C ILE A 55 7.92 -1.13 -3.52
N LYS A 56 8.94 -1.76 -4.12
CA LYS A 56 8.98 -3.22 -4.30
C LYS A 56 8.90 -3.97 -2.98
N ALA A 57 9.69 -3.57 -1.98
CA ALA A 57 9.69 -4.22 -0.67
C ALA A 57 8.32 -4.16 0.03
N LEU A 58 7.61 -3.04 -0.08
CA LEU A 58 6.27 -2.88 0.49
C LEU A 58 5.22 -3.71 -0.26
N LEU A 59 5.26 -3.72 -1.60
CA LEU A 59 4.36 -4.55 -2.42
C LEU A 59 4.57 -6.05 -2.17
N GLU A 60 5.82 -6.51 -2.06
CA GLU A 60 6.15 -7.88 -1.65
C GLU A 60 5.60 -8.21 -0.25
N GLY A 61 5.47 -7.21 0.62
CA GLY A 61 4.86 -7.32 1.94
C GLY A 61 3.33 -7.30 1.95
N GLY A 62 2.67 -7.17 0.79
CA GLY A 62 1.21 -7.08 0.70
C GLY A 62 0.65 -5.67 0.89
N ALA A 63 1.45 -4.62 0.66
CA ALA A 63 0.93 -3.27 0.62
C ALA A 63 -0.14 -3.13 -0.47
N ASP A 64 -1.25 -2.49 -0.12
CA ASP A 64 -2.30 -2.11 -1.05
C ASP A 64 -1.99 -0.70 -1.62
N PRO A 65 -1.89 -0.52 -2.95
CA PRO A 65 -1.61 0.78 -3.54
C PRO A 65 -2.79 1.76 -3.51
N THR A 66 -3.99 1.30 -3.14
CA THR A 66 -5.24 2.08 -3.18
C THR A 66 -5.61 2.72 -1.84
N ILE A 67 -4.90 2.40 -0.76
CA ILE A 67 -5.18 2.93 0.57
C ILE A 67 -4.49 4.27 0.84
N GLY A 68 -5.13 5.09 1.67
CA GLY A 68 -4.66 6.39 2.10
C GLY A 68 -5.08 7.54 1.17
N GLU A 69 -4.80 8.77 1.59
CA GLU A 69 -5.18 10.00 0.88
C GLU A 69 -4.00 11.00 0.85
N PRO A 70 -3.40 11.29 -0.33
CA PRO A 70 -3.60 10.56 -1.58
C PRO A 70 -3.06 9.12 -1.45
N SER A 71 -3.71 8.18 -2.15
CA SER A 71 -3.21 6.80 -2.24
C SER A 71 -1.88 6.74 -3.00
N ALA A 72 -1.17 5.61 -2.93
CA ALA A 72 0.05 5.44 -3.72
C ALA A 72 -0.23 5.51 -5.23
N LEU A 73 -1.37 4.95 -5.67
CA LEU A 73 -1.82 5.02 -7.06
C LEU A 73 -2.19 6.44 -7.50
N ASP A 74 -2.76 7.27 -6.62
CA ASP A 74 -3.00 8.68 -6.94
C ASP A 74 -1.69 9.47 -6.97
N ALA A 75 -0.77 9.16 -6.06
CA ALA A 75 0.54 9.78 -5.99
C ALA A 75 1.35 9.55 -7.28
N THR A 76 1.28 8.40 -7.94
CA THR A 76 1.99 8.18 -9.22
C THR A 76 1.54 9.16 -10.29
N LYS A 77 0.25 9.50 -10.33
CA LYS A 77 -0.29 10.48 -11.28
C LYS A 77 0.14 11.90 -10.91
N ILE A 78 0.04 12.26 -9.62
CA ILE A 78 0.41 13.57 -9.10
C ILE A 78 1.89 13.89 -9.40
N PHE A 79 2.78 12.91 -9.20
CA PHE A 79 4.22 13.06 -9.39
C PHE A 79 4.72 12.62 -10.78
N ARG A 80 3.83 12.24 -11.70
CA ARG A 80 4.15 11.72 -13.05
C ARG A 80 5.15 10.55 -13.03
N GLN A 81 4.92 9.60 -12.13
CA GLN A 81 5.69 8.38 -11.96
C GLN A 81 4.93 7.16 -12.51
N GLU A 82 4.44 7.26 -13.76
CA GLU A 82 3.60 6.25 -14.43
C GLU A 82 4.27 4.87 -14.51
N ARG A 83 5.61 4.82 -14.42
CA ARG A 83 6.37 3.56 -14.39
C ARG A 83 5.97 2.61 -13.24
N PHE A 84 5.41 3.13 -12.15
CA PHE A 84 4.96 2.32 -11.02
C PHE A 84 3.51 1.80 -11.17
N GLU A 85 2.73 2.33 -12.12
CA GLU A 85 1.33 1.93 -12.28
C GLU A 85 1.17 0.44 -12.63
N GLY A 86 2.08 -0.11 -13.44
CA GLY A 86 2.07 -1.54 -13.76
C GLY A 86 2.18 -2.41 -12.51
N MET A 87 3.13 -2.08 -11.63
CA MET A 87 3.33 -2.79 -10.36
C MET A 87 2.10 -2.70 -9.45
N PHE A 88 1.43 -1.55 -9.45
CA PHE A 88 0.24 -1.33 -8.62
C PHE A 88 -0.98 -2.06 -9.17
N LYS A 89 -1.19 -2.07 -10.49
CA LYS A 89 -2.28 -2.84 -11.12
C LYS A 89 -2.14 -4.33 -10.82
N GLU A 90 -0.93 -4.88 -11.00
CA GLU A 90 -0.64 -6.28 -10.66
C GLU A 90 -0.92 -6.58 -9.19
N GLN A 91 -0.58 -5.67 -8.29
CA GLN A 91 -0.84 -5.85 -6.86
C GLN A 91 -2.34 -5.82 -6.53
N ILE A 92 -3.10 -4.91 -7.14
CA ILE A 92 -4.56 -4.82 -6.96
C ILE A 92 -5.23 -6.10 -7.42
N GLU A 93 -4.82 -6.64 -8.57
CA GLU A 93 -5.33 -7.91 -9.09
C GLU A 93 -5.03 -9.07 -8.12
N LYS A 94 -3.79 -9.18 -7.62
CA LYS A 94 -3.41 -10.21 -6.62
C LYS A 94 -4.25 -10.13 -5.34
N LEU A 95 -4.52 -8.92 -4.85
CA LEU A 95 -5.34 -8.70 -3.67
C LEU A 95 -6.81 -9.03 -3.94
N GLY A 96 -7.32 -8.75 -5.14
CA GLY A 96 -8.67 -9.11 -5.58
C GLY A 96 -8.90 -10.61 -5.76
N ASP A 97 -7.94 -11.30 -6.38
CA ASP A 97 -8.01 -12.76 -6.62
C ASP A 97 -7.93 -13.57 -5.32
N SER A 98 -7.25 -13.03 -4.30
CA SER A 98 -7.21 -13.60 -2.95
C SER A 98 -8.58 -13.57 -2.24
N GLY A 99 -9.57 -12.83 -2.77
CA GLY A 99 -10.95 -12.74 -2.27
C GLY A 99 -11.96 -13.70 -2.94
N GLY A 100 -11.54 -14.55 -3.88
CA GLY A 100 -12.41 -15.35 -4.75
C GLY A 100 -13.13 -16.57 -4.13
N MET A 101 -13.13 -16.77 -2.80
CA MET A 101 -13.76 -17.97 -2.19
C MET A 101 -15.01 -17.72 -1.33
N THR A 102 -15.59 -16.52 -1.28
CA THR A 102 -16.97 -16.34 -0.76
C THR A 102 -17.67 -15.21 -1.50
N ARG A 103 -18.52 -15.48 -2.48
CA ARG A 103 -19.99 -15.48 -2.31
C ARG A 103 -20.66 -16.09 -3.54
N ASN A 104 -20.87 -17.41 -3.48
CA ASN A 104 -22.05 -18.01 -4.09
C ASN A 104 -23.24 -17.73 -3.17
N GLY A 105 -24.32 -17.19 -3.73
CA GLY A 105 -25.55 -16.97 -2.97
C GLY A 105 -26.53 -16.00 -3.60
N ASN A 106 -27.06 -16.37 -4.77
CA ASN A 106 -28.47 -16.21 -5.17
C ASN A 106 -28.91 -14.75 -5.42
N GLY A 107 -29.25 -14.35 -6.64
CA GLY A 107 -30.33 -14.95 -7.41
C GLY A 107 -31.61 -14.17 -7.14
N GLU A 108 -31.90 -13.24 -8.05
CA GLU A 108 -33.23 -12.86 -8.54
C GLU A 108 -34.32 -12.41 -7.54
N GLY A 109 -34.87 -11.21 -7.80
CA GLY A 109 -36.33 -11.09 -7.86
C GLY A 109 -36.99 -9.93 -7.10
N ASN A 110 -37.77 -9.18 -7.88
CA ASN A 110 -38.87 -8.25 -7.53
C ASN A 110 -38.46 -6.89 -6.94
N GLY A 111 -38.82 -5.76 -7.57
CA GLY A 111 -40.18 -5.37 -7.96
C GLY A 111 -40.91 -4.98 -6.67
N ILE A 112 -41.20 -3.71 -6.38
CA ILE A 112 -42.04 -2.74 -7.08
C ILE A 112 -41.59 -1.33 -6.66
#